data_AF-A0A1Z4JHJ2-F1
#
_entry.id   AF-A0A1Z4JHJ2-F1
#
_cell.length_a   1.000
_cell.length_b   1.000
_cell.length_c   1.000
_cell.angle_alpha   90.00
_cell.angle_beta   90.00
_cell.angle_gamma   90.00
#
_symmetry.space_group_name_H-M   'P 1'
#
loop_
_entity.id
_entity.type
_entity.pdbx_description
1 polymer ?
#
loop_
_entity_poly.entity_id
_entity_poly.type
_entity_poly.pdbx_seq_one_letter_code
_entity_poly.pdbx_strand_id
1 'polypeptide(L)' 'MLLDSDLVLDLSHPDFVMSGLRKPSTLRLNHLITLRRSMVQRRLGELSLQTHAVLVEKLCSLLNG' A
#
# COMPACT_ATOMS: atom_id res chain seq x y z
N MET A 1 -0.27 -11.77 11.95
CA MET A 1 -1.20 -10.75 12.48
C MET A 1 -1.18 -9.57 11.53
N LEU A 2 -2.36 -9.05 11.21
CA LEU A 2 -2.53 -7.75 10.54
C LEU A 2 -2.29 -6.66 11.60
N LEU A 3 -1.54 -5.63 11.23
CA LEU A 3 -1.34 -4.45 12.07
C LEU A 3 -2.37 -3.37 11.72
N ASP A 4 -2.61 -2.44 12.63
CA ASP A 4 -3.48 -1.29 12.34
C ASP A 4 -2.93 -0.43 11.19
N SER A 5 -1.61 -0.43 11.01
CA SER A 5 -0.94 0.23 9.89
C SER A 5 -1.03 -0.55 8.56
N ASP A 6 -1.53 -1.78 8.56
CA ASP A 6 -1.67 -2.56 7.34
C ASP A 6 -2.92 -2.14 6.56
N LEU A 7 -2.79 -1.98 5.24
CA LEU A 7 -3.92 -1.76 4.34
C LEU A 7 -4.22 -3.05 3.57
N VAL A 8 -5.44 -3.56 3.71
CA VAL A 8 -5.89 -4.77 3.00
C VAL A 8 -6.55 -4.37 1.68
N LEU A 9 -5.99 -4.84 0.57
CA LEU A 9 -6.56 -4.75 -0.77
C LEU A 9 -7.13 -6.12 -1.13
N ASP A 10 -8.38 -6.36 -0.76
CA ASP A 10 -9.13 -7.56 -1.12
C ASP A 10 -9.99 -7.35 -2.38
N LEU A 11 -10.69 -8.39 -2.84
CA LEU A 11 -11.53 -8.33 -4.04
C LEU A 11 -12.69 -7.33 -3.93
N SER A 12 -13.08 -6.96 -2.70
CA SER A 12 -14.17 -6.01 -2.44
C SER A 12 -13.70 -4.56 -2.41
N HIS A 13 -12.39 -4.34 -2.26
CA HIS A 13 -11.81 -3.02 -2.21
C HIS A 13 -11.85 -2.35 -3.60
N PRO A 14 -12.36 -1.11 -3.74
CA PRO A 14 -12.47 -0.43 -5.03
C PRO A 14 -11.11 -0.29 -5.72
N ASP A 15 -10.06 0.00 -4.96
CA ASP A 15 -8.69 0.11 -5.49
C ASP A 15 -8.04 -1.22 -5.87
N PHE A 16 -8.66 -2.38 -5.59
CA PHE A 16 -8.08 -3.67 -5.97
C PHE A 16 -7.94 -3.78 -7.49
N VAL A 17 -8.98 -3.38 -8.23
CA VAL A 17 -8.97 -3.39 -9.70
C VAL A 17 -7.93 -2.42 -10.25
N MET A 18 -7.79 -1.24 -9.63
CA MET A 18 -6.86 -0.20 -10.08
C MET A 18 -5.39 -0.50 -9.73
N SER A 19 -5.15 -1.28 -8.68
CA SER A 19 -3.81 -1.63 -8.20
C SER A 19 -3.02 -2.53 -9.16
N GLY A 20 -3.71 -3.24 -10.06
CA GLY A 20 -3.10 -4.25 -10.95
C GLY A 20 -2.66 -5.53 -10.21
N LEU A 21 -3.07 -5.70 -8.96
CA LEU A 21 -2.84 -6.92 -8.18
C LEU A 21 -3.72 -8.06 -8.68
N ARG A 22 -3.15 -9.26 -8.75
CA ARG A 22 -3.86 -10.47 -9.23
C ARG A 22 -4.55 -11.24 -8.13
N LYS A 23 -4.23 -10.95 -6.86
CA LYS A 23 -4.73 -11.67 -5.68
C LYS A 23 -4.88 -10.70 -4.52
N PRO A 24 -5.82 -10.94 -3.59
CA PRO A 24 -5.93 -10.19 -2.34
C PRO A 24 -4.56 -10.05 -1.68
N SER A 25 -4.19 -8.82 -1.35
CA SER A 25 -2.86 -8.50 -0.83
C SER A 25 -2.96 -7.48 0.30
N THR A 26 -1.90 -7.39 1.08
CA THR A 26 -1.80 -6.43 2.18
C THR A 26 -0.59 -5.54 1.97
N LEU A 27 -0.79 -4.23 1.98
CA LEU A 27 0.29 -3.26 2.01
C LEU A 27 0.73 -3.07 3.46
N ARG A 28 2.00 -3.40 3.73
CA ARG A 28 2.58 -3.37 5.08
C ARG A 28 3.42 -2.12 5.28
N LEU A 29 2.85 -1.14 5.97
CA LEU A 29 3.53 0.14 6.21
C LEU A 29 4.68 0.05 7.21
N ASN A 30 4.71 -0.99 8.04
CA ASN A 30 5.83 -1.28 8.93
C ASN A 30 7.04 -1.92 8.23
N HIS A 31 6.96 -2.19 6.92
CA HIS A 31 8.03 -2.82 6.13
C HIS A 31 8.51 -1.91 5.00
N LEU A 32 8.75 -0.64 5.34
CA LEU A 32 9.35 0.33 4.42
C LEU A 32 10.83 0.02 4.21
N ILE A 33 11.25 0.06 2.95
CA ILE A 33 12.63 -0.19 2.55
C ILE A 33 13.08 0.85 1.53
N THR A 34 14.34 1.28 1.64
CA THR A 34 14.98 2.11 0.62
C THR A 34 15.59 1.19 -0.44
N LEU A 35 15.12 1.31 -1.68
CA LEU A 35 15.60 0.51 -2.80
C LEU A 35 16.24 1.39 -3.88
N ARG A 36 17.16 0.81 -4.65
CA ARG A 36 17.70 1.47 -5.85
C ARG A 36 16.65 1.49 -6.95
N ARG A 37 16.56 2.60 -7.70
CA ARG A 37 15.60 2.75 -8.81
C ARG A 37 15.69 1.63 -9.85
N SER A 38 16.89 1.08 -10.09
CA SER A 38 17.11 -0.03 -11.02
C SER A 38 16.38 -1.33 -10.64
N MET A 39 15.94 -1.48 -9.38
CA MET A 39 15.15 -2.65 -8.95
C MET A 39 13.67 -2.54 -9.33
N VAL A 40 13.17 -1.33 -9.65
CA VAL A 40 11.77 -1.12 -10.03
C VAL A 40 11.61 -1.39 -11.53
N GLN A 41 11.04 -2.54 -11.87
CA GLN A 41 10.92 -2.98 -13.26
C GLN A 41 9.81 -2.28 -14.04
N ARG A 42 8.65 -2.07 -13.40
CA ARG A 42 7.47 -1.48 -14.04
C ARG A 42 6.50 -0.93 -13.01
N ARG A 43 5.60 -0.07 -13.47
CA ARG A 43 4.38 0.30 -12.74
C ARG A 43 3.37 -0.85 -12.80
N LEU A 44 2.80 -1.21 -11.66
CA LEU A 44 1.78 -2.27 -11.56
C LEU A 44 0.36 -1.72 -11.76
N GLY A 45 0.10 -0.55 -11.20
CA GLY A 45 -1.18 0.13 -11.23
C GLY A 45 -1.11 1.41 -10.40
N GLU A 46 -2.27 1.85 -9.92
CA GLU A 46 -2.42 3.06 -9.12
C GLU A 46 -3.38 2.79 -7.96
N LEU A 47 -3.28 3.61 -6.91
CA LEU A 47 -4.25 3.67 -5.82
C LEU A 47 -4.97 5.01 -5.90
N SER A 48 -6.24 5.06 -5.52
CA SER A 48 -7.00 6.31 -5.50
C SER A 48 -6.42 7.32 -4.51
N LEU A 49 -6.76 8.59 -4.73
CA LEU A 49 -6.37 9.68 -3.83
C LEU A 49 -6.90 9.46 -2.40
N GLN A 50 -8.06 8.82 -2.25
CA GLN A 50 -8.65 8.51 -0.95
C GLN A 50 -7.77 7.51 -0.20
N THR A 51 -7.38 6.41 -0.85
CA THR A 51 -6.45 5.43 -0.26
C THR A 51 -5.11 6.06 0.06
N HIS A 52 -4.61 6.93 -0.82
CA HIS A 52 -3.35 7.62 -0.59
C HIS A 52 -3.40 8.49 0.67
N ALA A 53 -4.49 9.21 0.91
CA ALA A 53 -4.68 10.00 2.12
C ALA A 53 -4.64 9.12 3.40
N VAL A 54 -5.33 7.98 3.39
CA VAL A 54 -5.33 7.02 4.50
C VAL A 54 -3.91 6.45 4.74
N LEU A 55 -3.19 6.14 3.67
CA LEU A 55 -1.80 5.65 3.78
C LEU A 55 -0.88 6.70 4.37
N VAL A 56 -1.01 7.96 3.97
CA VAL A 56 -0.22 9.07 4.52
C VAL A 56 -0.51 9.24 6.02
N GLU A 57 -1.77 9.21 6.43
CA GLU A 57 -2.15 9.32 7.85
C GLU A 57 -1.57 8.18 8.70
N LYS A 58 -1.66 6.94 8.21
CA LYS A 58 -1.10 5.77 8.87
C LYS A 58 0.43 5.80 8.90
N LEU A 59 1.08 6.24 7.82
CA LEU A 59 2.53 6.42 7.75
C LEU A 59 3.02 7.47 8.73
N CYS A 60 2.37 8.63 8.79
CA CYS A 60 2.71 9.68 9.75
C CYS A 60 2.55 9.17 11.18
N SER A 61 1.47 8.47 11.49
CA SER A 61 1.26 7.86 12.81
C SER A 61 2.32 6.81 13.14
N LEU A 62 2.77 6.01 12.16
CA LEU A 62 3.79 4.98 12.35
C LEU A 62 5.20 5.56 12.53
N LEU A 63 5.51 6.70 11.91
CA LEU A 63 6.83 7.35 11.99
C LEU A 63 6.95 8.34 13.16
N ASN A 64 5.83 8.85 13.67
CA ASN A 64 5.79 9.78 14.81
C ASN A 64 5.59 9.08 16.16
N GLY A 65 5.52 7.75 16.19
CA GLY A 65 5.51 6.94 17.41
C GLY A 65 6.91 6.65 17.92
#